data_AF-A0A936J102-F1
#
_entry.id   AF-A0A936J102-F1
#
_cell.length_a   1.000
_cell.length_b   1.000
_cell.length_c   1.000
_cell.angle_alpha   90.00
_cell.angle_beta   90.00
_cell.angle_gamma   90.00
#
_symmetry.space_group_name_H-M   'P 1'
#
loop_
_entity.id
_entity.type
_entity.pdbx_description
1 polymer ?
#
loop_
_entity_poly.entity_id
_entity_poly.type
_entity_poly.pdbx_seq_one_letter_code
_entity_poly.pdbx_strand_id
1 'polypeptide(L)'
;MRKRKSWVMNGLIAAVLSTLGTAMFSPVPVIERSLFVQAEPSPSPLPEFDQAAELAKLREAIKGKENERAETVFKNLQMTSMKAMPAARILAIMEFGYSRSLGVNCTHCHTAGRYEAEDKPQKQIAREMARMVTDLNGTTLKGIKNLKSSSPAVNCTTCHRGEIKPALNLGQRN
;
A
#
# COMPACT_ATOMS: atom_id res chain seq x y z
N MET A 1 29.06 20.53 -28.88
CA MET A 1 30.38 20.09 -28.36
C MET A 1 30.79 20.99 -27.20
N ARG A 2 30.64 20.53 -25.95
CA ARG A 2 30.88 21.34 -24.74
C ARG A 2 32.24 20.94 -24.14
N LYS A 3 33.25 21.81 -24.30
CA LYS A 3 34.64 21.58 -23.87
C LYS A 3 34.74 21.55 -22.35
N ARG A 4 35.27 20.46 -21.79
CA ARG A 4 35.63 20.33 -20.36
C ARG A 4 36.91 21.13 -20.10
N LYS A 5 36.87 22.10 -19.18
CA LYS A 5 38.06 22.81 -18.70
C LYS A 5 38.64 22.01 -17.53
N SER A 6 39.83 21.44 -17.72
CA SER A 6 40.64 20.83 -16.68
C SER A 6 41.28 21.92 -15.82
N TRP A 7 41.12 21.84 -14.50
CA TRP A 7 41.91 22.62 -13.55
C TRP A 7 43.15 21.81 -13.19
N VAL A 8 44.32 22.33 -13.56
CA VAL A 8 45.64 21.86 -13.13
C VAL A 8 46.04 22.75 -11.96
N MET A 9 46.21 22.14 -10.78
CA MET A 9 46.77 22.82 -9.61
C MET A 9 48.11 22.17 -9.28
N ASN A 10 49.17 22.92 -9.55
CA ASN A 10 50.52 22.65 -9.06
C ASN A 10 50.56 22.99 -7.56
N GLY A 11 51.02 22.05 -6.74
CA GLY A 11 51.23 22.25 -5.30
C GLY A 11 52.46 21.46 -4.84
N LEU A 12 53.34 22.15 -4.13
CA LEU A 12 54.73 21.81 -3.89
C LEU A 12 55.00 20.52 -3.10
N ILE A 13 56.17 19.97 -3.40
CA ILE A 13 56.93 18.97 -2.66
C ILE A 13 57.29 19.49 -1.26
N ALA A 14 57.02 18.69 -0.23
CA ALA A 14 57.73 18.75 1.04
C ALA A 14 58.01 17.31 1.51
N ALA A 15 59.29 16.94 1.47
CA ALA A 15 59.81 15.70 2.02
C ALA A 15 59.88 15.82 3.54
N VAL A 16 59.33 14.83 4.26
CA VAL A 16 59.60 14.62 5.68
C VAL A 16 59.92 13.15 5.88
N LEU A 17 61.22 12.85 6.01
CA LEU A 17 61.68 11.59 6.59
C LEU A 17 61.41 11.62 8.10
N SER A 18 60.67 10.64 8.62
CA SER A 18 60.78 10.25 10.03
C SER A 18 60.33 8.82 10.26
N THR A 19 61.33 8.01 10.64
CA THR A 19 61.31 6.94 11.63
C THR A 19 60.16 5.93 11.59
N LEU A 20 60.49 4.72 11.13
CA LEU A 20 59.84 3.46 11.49
C LEU A 20 59.79 3.31 13.01
N GLY A 21 58.69 3.73 13.62
CA GLY A 21 58.31 3.41 14.98
C GLY A 21 57.31 2.26 14.96
N THR A 22 57.74 1.07 15.38
CA THR A 22 56.87 -0.07 15.68
C THR A 22 55.90 0.31 16.80
N ALA A 23 54.69 0.72 16.44
CA ALA A 23 53.59 0.89 17.38
C ALA A 23 53.05 -0.50 17.76
N MET A 24 53.36 -0.90 18.99
CA MET A 24 52.80 -2.05 19.67
C MET A 24 51.26 -1.91 19.69
N PHE A 25 50.56 -2.91 19.15
CA PHE A 25 49.12 -3.03 19.26
C PHE A 25 48.75 -3.29 20.72
N SER A 26 48.38 -2.25 21.46
CA SER A 26 47.65 -2.41 22.72
C SER A 26 46.20 -2.82 22.41
N PRO A 27 45.66 -3.88 23.04
CA PRO A 27 44.26 -4.25 22.86
C PRO A 27 43.36 -3.19 23.50
N VAL A 28 42.56 -2.52 22.69
CA VAL A 28 41.45 -1.68 23.17
C VAL A 28 40.39 -2.62 23.75
N PRO A 29 39.90 -2.41 24.98
CA PRO A 29 38.82 -3.22 25.52
C PRO A 29 37.56 -2.97 24.69
N VAL A 30 37.02 -4.03 24.11
CA VAL A 30 35.71 -4.02 23.46
C VAL A 30 34.66 -3.84 24.56
N ILE A 31 34.28 -2.60 24.82
CA ILE A 31 33.09 -2.31 25.60
C ILE A 31 31.91 -2.68 24.70
N GLU A 32 31.29 -3.83 24.95
CA GLU A 32 30.00 -4.20 24.38
C GLU A 32 28.99 -3.11 24.72
N ARG A 33 28.78 -2.20 23.78
CA ARG A 33 27.67 -1.27 23.83
C ARG A 33 26.42 -2.10 23.56
N SER A 34 25.85 -2.65 24.63
CA SER A 34 24.53 -3.27 24.61
C SER A 34 23.53 -2.22 24.13
N LEU A 35 23.25 -2.22 22.83
CA LEU A 35 22.11 -1.50 22.26
C LEU A 35 20.85 -2.28 22.60
N PHE A 36 20.52 -2.32 23.89
CA PHE A 36 19.13 -2.48 24.29
C PHE A 36 18.45 -1.16 23.93
N VAL A 37 17.98 -1.07 22.69
CA VAL A 37 16.88 -0.17 22.35
C VAL A 37 15.71 -0.66 23.19
N GLN A 38 15.49 -0.01 24.32
CA GLN A 38 14.22 -0.13 25.00
C GLN A 38 13.18 0.44 24.04
N ALA A 39 12.29 -0.44 23.57
CA ALA A 39 11.11 0.00 22.86
C ALA A 39 10.33 0.91 23.80
N GLU A 40 10.32 2.21 23.52
CA GLU A 40 9.39 3.10 24.19
C GLU A 40 7.98 2.58 23.92
N PRO A 41 7.10 2.52 24.93
CA PRO A 41 5.72 2.12 24.70
C PRO A 41 5.13 3.11 23.70
N SER A 42 4.73 2.58 22.54
CA SER A 42 4.01 3.33 21.52
C SER A 42 2.87 4.10 22.21
N PRO A 43 2.72 5.41 21.95
CA PRO A 43 1.65 6.20 22.56
C PRO A 43 0.31 5.49 22.34
N SER A 44 -0.50 5.42 23.40
CA SER A 44 -1.81 4.77 23.36
C SER A 44 -2.61 5.26 22.15
N PRO A 45 -3.28 4.36 21.40
CA PRO A 45 -3.94 4.74 20.17
C PRO A 45 -5.02 5.77 20.45
N LEU A 46 -5.11 6.79 19.58
CA LEU A 46 -6.34 7.54 19.37
C LEU A 46 -7.51 6.54 19.25
N PRO A 47 -8.74 6.88 19.68
CA PRO A 47 -9.87 5.96 19.59
C PRO A 47 -9.94 5.40 18.17
N GLU A 48 -9.71 4.10 18.07
CA GLU A 48 -9.58 3.38 16.82
C GLU A 48 -10.93 3.46 16.08
N PHE A 49 -10.88 3.72 14.77
CA PHE A 49 -12.10 3.83 13.98
C PHE A 49 -12.89 2.51 14.02
N ASP A 50 -14.10 2.55 14.58
CA ASP A 50 -15.01 1.40 14.61
C ASP A 50 -15.69 1.22 13.25
N GLN A 51 -15.05 0.44 12.38
CA GLN A 51 -15.56 0.12 11.05
C GLN A 51 -16.88 -0.67 11.11
N ALA A 52 -17.06 -1.55 12.10
CA ALA A 52 -18.22 -2.41 12.18
C ALA A 52 -19.47 -1.59 12.52
N ALA A 53 -19.37 -0.70 13.52
CA ALA A 53 -20.44 0.22 13.86
C ALA A 53 -20.76 1.17 12.69
N GLU A 54 -19.75 1.68 12.01
CA GLU A 54 -19.97 2.58 10.87
C GLU A 54 -20.66 1.87 9.69
N LEU A 55 -20.25 0.63 9.39
CA LEU A 55 -20.89 -0.18 8.37
C LEU A 55 -22.35 -0.53 8.74
N ALA A 56 -22.64 -0.75 10.02
CA ALA A 56 -24.00 -0.95 10.52
C ALA A 56 -24.88 0.29 10.30
N LYS A 57 -24.36 1.50 10.59
CA LYS A 57 -25.07 2.75 10.30
C LYS A 57 -25.33 2.93 8.81
N LEU A 58 -24.35 2.65 7.96
CA LEU A 58 -24.52 2.72 6.50
C LEU A 58 -25.57 1.73 5.99
N ARG A 59 -25.62 0.51 6.54
CA ARG A 59 -26.63 -0.49 6.19
C ARG A 59 -28.03 -0.04 6.60
N GLU A 60 -28.20 0.53 7.80
CA GLU A 60 -29.48 1.07 8.22
C GLU A 60 -29.90 2.28 7.36
N ALA A 61 -28.94 3.14 6.95
CA ALA A 61 -29.21 4.28 6.08
C ALA A 61 -29.73 3.90 4.68
N ILE A 62 -29.41 2.70 4.20
CA ILE A 62 -29.89 2.19 2.90
C ILE A 62 -31.06 1.22 3.01
N LYS A 63 -31.64 1.07 4.21
CA LYS A 63 -32.72 0.12 4.47
C LYS A 63 -33.92 0.35 3.56
N GLY A 64 -34.39 -0.72 2.93
CA GLY A 64 -35.45 -0.68 1.91
C GLY A 64 -34.97 -0.29 0.50
N LYS A 65 -33.70 0.11 0.34
CA LYS A 65 -33.07 0.48 -0.94
C LYS A 65 -31.91 -0.44 -1.32
N GLU A 66 -31.74 -1.56 -0.62
CA GLU A 66 -30.59 -2.46 -0.76
C GLU A 66 -30.43 -3.01 -2.18
N ASN A 67 -31.56 -3.22 -2.85
CA ASN A 67 -31.65 -3.78 -4.20
C ASN A 67 -31.75 -2.71 -5.30
N GLU A 68 -31.86 -1.42 -4.93
CA GLU A 68 -31.81 -0.34 -5.90
C GLU A 68 -30.41 -0.23 -6.52
N ARG A 69 -30.35 0.37 -7.71
CA ARG A 69 -29.07 0.67 -8.36
C ARG A 69 -28.26 1.59 -7.47
N ALA A 70 -27.00 1.26 -7.24
CA ALA A 70 -26.15 1.99 -6.32
C ALA A 70 -26.02 3.49 -6.66
N GLU A 71 -26.15 3.88 -7.93
CA GLU A 71 -26.13 5.28 -8.35
C GLU A 71 -27.34 6.12 -7.88
N THR A 72 -28.46 5.48 -7.50
CA THR A 72 -29.62 6.18 -6.92
C THR A 72 -29.46 6.41 -5.42
N VAL A 73 -28.61 5.61 -4.77
CA VAL A 73 -28.42 5.61 -3.31
C VAL A 73 -27.14 6.34 -2.90
N PHE A 74 -26.03 6.13 -3.62
CA PHE A 74 -24.72 6.70 -3.30
C PHE A 74 -24.30 7.78 -4.29
N LYS A 75 -23.63 8.81 -3.76
CA LYS A 75 -23.11 9.93 -4.55
C LYS A 75 -21.72 9.62 -5.11
N ASN A 76 -21.40 10.23 -6.25
CA ASN A 76 -20.07 10.20 -6.88
C ASN A 76 -19.48 8.78 -7.12
N LEU A 77 -20.32 7.83 -7.52
CA LEU A 77 -19.84 6.56 -8.07
C LEU A 77 -19.30 6.81 -9.47
N GLN A 78 -18.01 6.55 -9.71
CA GLN A 78 -17.38 6.81 -11.01
C GLN A 78 -17.20 5.56 -11.87
N MET A 79 -17.28 4.37 -11.27
CA MET A 79 -17.17 3.10 -12.00
C MET A 79 -18.56 2.65 -12.46
N THR A 80 -18.73 2.46 -13.77
CA THR A 80 -19.99 2.02 -14.39
C THR A 80 -20.49 0.68 -13.85
N SER A 81 -19.57 -0.25 -13.59
CA SER A 81 -19.88 -1.55 -12.97
C SER A 81 -20.46 -1.41 -11.55
N MET A 82 -20.01 -0.41 -10.80
CA MET A 82 -20.54 -0.13 -9.47
C MET A 82 -21.87 0.62 -9.52
N LYS A 83 -22.05 1.56 -10.46
CA LYS A 83 -23.31 2.31 -10.61
C LYS A 83 -24.54 1.41 -10.79
N ALA A 84 -24.40 0.37 -11.60
CA ALA A 84 -25.51 -0.48 -12.01
C ALA A 84 -25.86 -1.60 -11.01
N MET A 85 -25.02 -1.86 -10.01
CA MET A 85 -25.21 -2.98 -9.08
C MET A 85 -26.08 -2.61 -7.88
N PRO A 86 -26.64 -3.59 -7.13
CA PRO A 86 -27.40 -3.32 -5.92
C PRO A 86 -26.61 -2.49 -4.89
N ALA A 87 -27.25 -1.53 -4.24
CA ALA A 87 -26.63 -0.66 -3.25
C ALA A 87 -25.95 -1.45 -2.10
N ALA A 88 -26.59 -2.50 -1.58
CA ALA A 88 -25.99 -3.32 -0.53
C ALA A 88 -24.68 -4.00 -0.98
N ARG A 89 -24.53 -4.27 -2.28
CA ARG A 89 -23.32 -4.89 -2.82
C ARG A 89 -22.12 -3.94 -2.80
N ILE A 90 -22.34 -2.62 -2.85
CA ILE A 90 -21.25 -1.64 -2.69
C ILE A 90 -20.62 -1.78 -1.30
N LEU A 91 -21.44 -1.82 -0.25
CA LEU A 91 -20.95 -1.97 1.12
C LEU A 91 -20.16 -3.27 1.30
N ALA A 92 -20.64 -4.37 0.71
CA ALA A 92 -19.92 -5.65 0.73
C ALA A 92 -18.58 -5.58 -0.01
N ILE A 93 -18.51 -4.87 -1.14
CA ILE A 93 -17.27 -4.69 -1.89
C ILE A 93 -16.25 -3.85 -1.09
N MET A 94 -16.70 -2.79 -0.42
CA MET A 94 -15.80 -1.96 0.40
C MET A 94 -15.22 -2.76 1.57
N GLU A 95 -16.05 -3.52 2.27
CA GLU A 95 -15.65 -4.35 3.40
C GLU A 95 -14.76 -5.53 2.98
N PHE A 96 -15.28 -6.40 2.11
CA PHE A 96 -14.65 -7.67 1.79
C PHE A 96 -13.68 -7.59 0.62
N GLY A 97 -13.97 -6.74 -0.35
CA GLY A 97 -13.16 -6.59 -1.56
C GLY A 97 -11.94 -5.71 -1.34
N TYR A 98 -12.11 -4.55 -0.70
CA TYR A 98 -11.02 -3.59 -0.48
C TYR A 98 -10.40 -3.71 0.90
N SER A 99 -11.16 -3.40 1.96
CA SER A 99 -10.63 -3.30 3.33
C SER A 99 -9.86 -4.55 3.75
N ARG A 100 -10.50 -5.72 3.67
CA ARG A 100 -9.84 -7.00 4.01
C ARG A 100 -8.68 -7.37 3.07
N SER A 101 -8.79 -7.07 1.78
CA SER A 101 -7.74 -7.44 0.83
C SER A 101 -6.46 -6.64 1.02
N LEU A 102 -6.59 -5.37 1.43
CA LEU A 102 -5.48 -4.45 1.64
C LEU A 102 -5.01 -4.39 3.10
N GLY A 103 -5.74 -5.01 4.04
CA GLY A 103 -5.43 -4.94 5.47
C GLY A 103 -5.60 -3.56 6.08
N VAL A 104 -6.56 -2.78 5.59
CA VAL A 104 -6.83 -1.40 6.01
C VAL A 104 -8.28 -1.23 6.41
N ASN A 105 -8.58 -0.18 7.16
CA ASN A 105 -9.95 0.22 7.42
C ASN A 105 -10.49 1.21 6.36
N CYS A 106 -11.81 1.47 6.37
CA CYS A 106 -12.51 2.36 5.44
C CYS A 106 -11.89 3.77 5.38
N THR A 107 -11.33 4.26 6.49
CA THR A 107 -10.73 5.60 6.56
C THR A 107 -9.40 5.71 5.83
N HIS A 108 -8.79 4.60 5.41
CA HIS A 108 -7.62 4.64 4.55
C HIS A 108 -7.92 5.32 3.19
N CYS A 109 -9.08 4.98 2.61
CA CYS A 109 -9.51 5.53 1.32
C CYS A 109 -10.56 6.62 1.44
N HIS A 110 -11.36 6.64 2.51
CA HIS A 110 -12.48 7.57 2.65
C HIS A 110 -12.30 8.52 3.83
N THR A 111 -13.02 9.64 3.78
CA THR A 111 -13.30 10.45 4.95
C THR A 111 -14.61 9.99 5.56
N ALA A 112 -14.60 9.61 6.85
CA ALA A 112 -15.80 9.14 7.54
C ALA A 112 -16.92 10.20 7.45
N GLY A 113 -18.15 9.75 7.17
CA GLY A 113 -19.29 10.63 6.93
C GLY A 113 -19.31 11.39 5.59
N ARG A 114 -18.23 11.37 4.80
CA ARG A 114 -18.14 11.98 3.45
C ARG A 114 -17.56 11.00 2.43
N TYR A 115 -18.22 9.86 2.25
CA TYR A 115 -17.73 8.75 1.40
C TYR A 115 -17.62 9.12 -0.09
N GLU A 116 -18.38 10.11 -0.54
CA GLU A 116 -18.36 10.67 -1.88
C GLU A 116 -17.13 11.56 -2.15
N ALA A 117 -16.46 12.07 -1.11
CA ALA A 117 -15.32 12.95 -1.25
C ALA A 117 -14.12 12.29 -1.98
N GLU A 118 -13.37 13.08 -2.73
CA GLU A 118 -12.15 12.67 -3.46
C GLU A 118 -10.89 13.32 -2.85
N ASP A 119 -10.96 13.68 -1.57
CA ASP A 119 -9.89 14.33 -0.81
C ASP A 119 -8.68 13.43 -0.56
N LYS A 120 -8.87 12.10 -0.64
CA LYS A 120 -7.82 11.09 -0.45
C LYS A 120 -7.36 10.48 -1.77
N PRO A 121 -6.07 10.59 -2.14
CA PRO A 121 -5.54 10.00 -3.37
C PRO A 121 -5.68 8.47 -3.40
N GLN A 122 -5.71 7.80 -2.24
CA GLN A 122 -5.89 6.36 -2.10
C GLN A 122 -7.19 5.88 -2.78
N LYS A 123 -8.27 6.68 -2.73
CA LYS A 123 -9.54 6.37 -3.40
C LYS A 123 -9.40 6.35 -4.92
N GLN A 124 -8.65 7.30 -5.46
CA GLN A 124 -8.39 7.42 -6.89
C GLN A 124 -7.53 6.25 -7.38
N ILE A 125 -6.46 5.94 -6.65
CA ILE A 125 -5.59 4.78 -6.91
C ILE A 125 -6.40 3.47 -6.87
N ALA A 126 -7.22 3.27 -5.83
CA ALA A 126 -8.05 2.06 -5.71
C ALA A 126 -8.99 1.88 -6.91
N ARG A 127 -9.51 3.00 -7.46
CA ARG A 127 -10.37 3.00 -8.64
C ARG A 127 -9.62 2.57 -9.90
N GLU A 128 -8.38 3.04 -10.08
CA GLU A 128 -7.52 2.61 -11.18
C GLU A 128 -7.13 1.13 -11.06
N MET A 129 -6.80 0.67 -9.85
CA MET A 129 -6.54 -0.76 -9.59
C MET A 129 -7.75 -1.62 -9.88
N ALA A 130 -8.96 -1.15 -9.57
CA ALA A 130 -10.19 -1.87 -9.87
C ALA A 130 -10.46 -1.95 -11.40
N ARG A 131 -10.11 -0.91 -12.16
CA ARG A 131 -10.13 -0.97 -13.64
C ARG A 131 -9.13 -2.01 -14.15
N MET A 132 -7.88 -1.98 -13.66
CA MET A 132 -6.86 -2.96 -14.02
C MET A 132 -7.33 -4.40 -13.77
N VAL A 133 -7.90 -4.70 -12.60
CA VAL A 133 -8.44 -6.05 -12.30
C VAL A 133 -9.59 -6.43 -13.23
N THR A 134 -10.46 -5.47 -13.55
CA THR A 134 -11.55 -5.68 -14.52
C THR A 134 -10.98 -6.07 -15.89
N ASP A 135 -9.95 -5.38 -16.37
CA ASP A 135 -9.33 -5.64 -17.66
C ASP A 135 -8.56 -6.97 -17.68
N LEU A 136 -7.85 -7.29 -16.59
CA LEU A 136 -7.16 -8.57 -16.44
C LEU A 136 -8.16 -9.75 -16.54
N ASN A 137 -9.25 -9.69 -15.79
CA ASN A 137 -10.27 -10.74 -15.77
C ASN A 137 -11.10 -10.78 -17.06
N GLY A 138 -11.38 -9.62 -17.64
CA GLY A 138 -12.22 -9.48 -18.83
C GLY A 138 -11.50 -9.89 -20.11
N THR A 139 -10.19 -9.66 -20.18
CA THR A 139 -9.42 -9.66 -21.42
C THR A 139 -8.16 -10.50 -21.31
N THR A 140 -7.22 -10.14 -20.42
CA THR A 140 -5.88 -10.74 -20.38
C THR A 140 -5.93 -12.23 -20.04
N LEU A 141 -6.60 -12.59 -18.95
CA LEU A 141 -6.63 -13.98 -18.48
C LEU A 141 -7.34 -14.92 -19.46
N LYS A 142 -8.38 -14.43 -20.13
CA LYS A 142 -9.10 -15.21 -21.15
C LYS A 142 -8.26 -15.50 -22.40
N GLY A 143 -7.28 -14.64 -22.69
CA GLY A 143 -6.37 -14.81 -23.83
C GLY A 143 -5.23 -15.81 -23.59
N ILE A 144 -4.98 -16.23 -22.35
CA ILE A 144 -3.86 -17.12 -22.01
C ILE A 144 -4.25 -18.56 -22.33
N LYS A 145 -3.54 -19.16 -23.31
CA LYS A 145 -3.70 -20.57 -23.69
C LYS A 145 -3.22 -21.49 -22.57
N ASN A 146 -3.85 -22.67 -22.46
CA ASN A 146 -3.51 -23.73 -21.50
C ASN A 146 -3.70 -23.39 -20.01
N LEU A 147 -4.39 -22.29 -19.66
CA LEU A 147 -4.90 -22.10 -18.31
C LEU A 147 -5.89 -23.23 -17.99
N LYS A 148 -5.65 -23.95 -16.90
CA LYS A 148 -6.49 -25.10 -16.49
C LYS A 148 -7.87 -24.68 -15.96
N SER A 149 -8.10 -23.39 -15.70
CA SER A 149 -9.38 -22.87 -15.22
C SER A 149 -10.27 -22.46 -16.39
N SER A 150 -11.53 -22.89 -16.37
CA SER A 150 -12.57 -22.42 -17.30
C SER A 150 -13.00 -20.97 -17.05
N SER A 151 -12.66 -20.42 -15.89
CA SER A 151 -12.93 -19.02 -15.51
C SER A 151 -11.76 -18.47 -14.68
N PRO A 152 -10.62 -18.14 -15.32
CA PRO A 152 -9.50 -17.58 -14.60
C PRO A 152 -9.86 -16.17 -14.09
N ALA A 153 -9.62 -15.93 -12.81
CA ALA A 153 -9.90 -14.64 -12.19
C ALA A 153 -8.84 -14.31 -11.14
N VAL A 154 -8.52 -13.02 -11.05
CA VAL A 154 -7.73 -12.41 -9.98
C VAL A 154 -8.57 -11.38 -9.25
N ASN A 155 -8.22 -11.12 -8.00
CA ASN A 155 -8.81 -10.05 -7.20
C ASN A 155 -7.72 -9.33 -6.39
N CYS A 156 -8.12 -8.34 -5.60
CA CYS A 156 -7.20 -7.55 -4.79
C CYS A 156 -6.35 -8.44 -3.87
N THR A 157 -6.95 -9.47 -3.26
CA THR A 157 -6.28 -10.41 -2.35
C THR A 157 -5.17 -11.21 -3.05
N THR A 158 -5.31 -11.49 -4.36
CA THR A 158 -4.29 -12.22 -5.14
C THR A 158 -2.90 -11.59 -5.00
N CYS A 159 -2.82 -10.25 -5.04
CA CYS A 159 -1.56 -9.52 -4.92
C CYS A 159 -1.33 -8.94 -3.53
N HIS A 160 -2.34 -8.26 -2.95
CA HIS A 160 -2.17 -7.53 -1.70
C HIS A 160 -2.06 -8.46 -0.49
N ARG A 161 -2.82 -9.57 -0.46
CA ARG A 161 -2.75 -10.58 0.61
C ARG A 161 -2.86 -9.99 2.04
N GLY A 162 -3.64 -8.93 2.23
CA GLY A 162 -3.79 -8.25 3.52
C GLY A 162 -2.76 -7.14 3.77
N GLU A 163 -1.97 -6.77 2.78
CA GLU A 163 -0.96 -5.71 2.88
C GLU A 163 -1.24 -4.59 1.89
N ILE A 164 -1.01 -3.34 2.33
CA ILE A 164 -1.20 -2.14 1.48
C ILE A 164 -0.30 -2.20 0.25
N LYS A 165 0.90 -2.74 0.40
CA LYS A 165 1.90 -2.87 -0.67
C LYS A 165 2.16 -4.37 -0.92
N PRO A 166 1.86 -4.87 -2.13
CA PRO A 166 2.21 -6.24 -2.50
C PRO A 166 3.71 -6.48 -2.37
N ALA A 167 4.09 -7.66 -1.87
CA ALA A 167 5.49 -8.07 -1.82
C ALA A 167 6.06 -8.24 -3.23
N LEU A 168 7.29 -7.78 -3.45
CA LEU A 168 8.01 -7.95 -4.73
C LEU A 168 8.70 -9.31 -4.84
N ASN A 169 8.89 -9.97 -3.72
CA ASN A 169 9.52 -11.28 -3.58
C ASN A 169 8.70 -12.14 -2.64
N LEU A 170 8.65 -13.44 -2.94
CA LEU A 170 8.19 -14.42 -1.96
C LEU A 170 9.30 -14.57 -0.92
N GLY A 171 8.95 -14.57 0.37
CA GLY A 171 9.90 -14.95 1.41
C GLY A 171 10.54 -16.29 1.04
N GLN A 172 11.85 -16.44 1.27
CA GLN A 172 12.52 -17.70 0.98
C GLN A 172 11.80 -18.79 1.78
N ARG A 173 11.26 -19.78 1.07
CA ARG A 173 10.62 -20.93 1.72
C ARG A 173 11.74 -21.79 2.27
N ASN A 174 11.89 -21.76 3.59
CA ASN A 174 12.76 -22.65 4.35
C ASN A 174 12.34 -24.11 4.11
#